data_AF-A0A6B3FR68-F1
#
_entry.id   AF-A0A6B3FR68-F1
#
_cell.length_a   1.000
_cell.length_b   1.000
_cell.length_c   1.000
_cell.angle_alpha   90.00
_cell.angle_beta   90.00
_cell.angle_gamma   90.00
#
_symmetry.space_group_name_H-M   'P 1'
#
loop_
_entity.id
_entity.type
_entity.pdbx_description
1 polymer ?
#
loop_
_entity_poly.entity_id
_entity_poly.type
_entity_poly.pdbx_seq_one_letter_code
_entity_poly.pdbx_strand_id
1 'polypeptide(L)' 'LSPGVQSAAAADPYQVLVFSKTAGFRHDSIPAGITALQQLGAENDFTVTATEDATAFTPQNLAEYEAVVF' A
#
# COMPACT_ATOMS: atom_id res chain seq x y z
N LEU A 1 27.63 -34.16 -1.34
CA LEU A 1 26.78 -33.18 -2.04
C LEU A 1 25.73 -32.74 -1.04
N SER A 2 25.91 -31.59 -0.39
CA SER A 2 24.89 -31.04 0.52
C SER A 2 23.81 -30.34 -0.31
N PRO A 3 22.51 -30.55 -0.02
CA PRO A 3 21.44 -29.89 -0.75
C PRO A 3 21.45 -28.39 -0.42
N GLY A 4 21.45 -27.55 -1.46
CA GLY A 4 21.30 -26.11 -1.32
C GLY A 4 19.93 -25.78 -0.75
N VAL A 5 19.91 -25.02 0.34
CA VAL A 5 18.70 -24.41 0.87
C VAL A 5 18.23 -23.42 -0.19
N GLN A 6 17.19 -23.78 -0.94
CA GLN A 6 16.46 -22.81 -1.75
C GLN A 6 15.83 -21.83 -0.78
N SER A 7 16.34 -20.60 -0.75
CA SER A 7 15.63 -19.49 -0.15
C SER A 7 14.32 -19.37 -0.93
N ALA A 8 13.19 -19.67 -0.30
CA ALA A 8 11.90 -19.29 -0.87
C ALA A 8 11.99 -17.79 -1.17
N ALA A 9 11.79 -17.41 -2.42
CA ALA A 9 11.63 -16.00 -2.76
C ALA A 9 10.54 -15.47 -1.83
N ALA A 10 10.85 -14.46 -1.02
CA ALA A 10 9.84 -13.78 -0.24
C ALA A 10 8.76 -13.35 -1.23
N ALA A 11 7.53 -13.86 -1.06
CA ALA A 11 6.42 -13.39 -1.87
C ALA A 11 6.37 -11.87 -1.75
N ASP A 12 6.15 -11.18 -2.86
CA ASP A 12 6.00 -9.72 -2.82
C ASP A 12 4.91 -9.40 -1.77
N PRO A 13 5.22 -8.55 -0.78
CA PRO A 13 4.24 -8.20 0.24
C PRO A 13 3.03 -7.55 -0.44
N TYR A 14 1.83 -7.91 0.00
CA TYR A 14 0.58 -7.35 -0.54
C TYR A 14 0.66 -5.82 -0.58
N GLN A 15 0.06 -5.17 -1.57
CA GLN A 15 0.11 -3.73 -1.74
C GLN A 15 -1.27 -3.10 -1.53
N VAL A 16 -1.31 -2.07 -0.68
CA VAL A 16 -2.52 -1.28 -0.42
C VAL A 16 -2.33 0.13 -0.96
N LEU A 17 -3.30 0.62 -1.74
CA LEU A 17 -3.36 2.00 -2.19
C LEU A 17 -4.18 2.84 -1.21
N VAL A 18 -3.63 3.93 -0.70
CA VAL A 18 -4.35 4.93 0.12
C VAL A 18 -4.55 6.18 -0.74
N PHE A 19 -5.80 6.58 -0.95
CA PHE A 19 -6.16 7.75 -1.73
C PHE A 19 -6.76 8.84 -0.84
N SER A 20 -6.18 10.04 -0.83
CA SER A 20 -6.59 11.12 0.09
C SER A 20 -6.76 12.49 -0.58
N LYS A 21 -7.03 12.52 -1.89
CA LYS A 21 -7.30 13.78 -2.60
C LYS A 21 -8.53 14.48 -2.00
N THR A 22 -8.40 15.77 -1.74
CA THR A 22 -9.50 16.62 -1.25
C THR A 22 -9.85 17.69 -2.27
N ALA A 23 -11.14 18.03 -2.38
CA ALA A 23 -11.64 19.11 -3.25
C ALA A 23 -12.20 20.27 -2.40
N GLY A 24 -11.44 20.69 -1.38
CA GLY A 24 -11.87 21.71 -0.42
C GLY A 24 -11.17 21.54 0.91
N PHE A 25 -11.92 21.17 1.94
CA PHE A 25 -11.38 20.98 3.29
C PHE A 25 -10.43 19.78 3.36
N ARG A 26 -9.22 20.03 3.86
CA ARG A 26 -8.23 19.00 4.17
C ARG A 26 -8.33 18.66 5.65
N HIS A 27 -8.46 17.37 5.94
CA HIS A 27 -8.45 16.90 7.31
C HIS A 27 -7.01 16.82 7.82
N ASP A 28 -6.73 17.44 8.98
CA ASP A 28 -5.40 17.40 9.61
C ASP A 28 -4.96 15.98 9.99
N SER A 29 -5.89 15.04 10.07
CA SER A 29 -5.64 13.63 10.39
C SER A 29 -5.13 12.80 9.21
N ILE A 30 -5.13 13.30 7.97
CA ILE A 30 -4.68 12.53 6.80
C ILE A 30 -3.25 11.98 6.97
N PRO A 31 -2.23 12.77 7.37
CA PRO A 31 -0.89 12.25 7.57
C PRO A 31 -0.81 11.19 8.69
N ALA A 32 -1.61 11.37 9.75
CA ALA A 32 -1.67 10.43 10.87
C ALA A 32 -2.30 9.09 10.45
N GLY A 33 -3.37 9.13 9.65
CA GLY A 33 -4.01 7.94 9.08
C GLY A 33 -3.07 7.16 8.16
N ILE A 34 -2.34 7.85 7.26
CA ILE A 34 -1.35 7.21 6.39
C ILE A 34 -0.25 6.53 7.22
N THR A 35 0.27 7.22 8.24
CA THR A 35 1.29 6.66 9.14
C THR A 35 0.78 5.41 9.86
N ALA A 36 -0.46 5.45 10.36
CA ALA A 36 -1.06 4.30 11.04
C ALA A 36 -1.21 3.09 10.10
N LEU A 37 -1.62 3.30 8.85
CA LEU A 37 -1.73 2.22 7.86
C LEU A 37 -0.37 1.64 7.47
N GLN A 38 0.66 2.49 7.35
CA GLN A 38 2.03 2.03 7.09
C GLN A 38 2.59 1.19 8.24
N GLN A 39 2.35 1.60 9.49
CA GLN A 39 2.71 0.83 10.67
C GLN A 39 1.99 -0.52 10.70
N LEU A 40 0.69 -0.51 10.44
CA LEU A 40 -0.10 -1.75 10.35
C LEU A 40 0.44 -2.68 9.25
N GLY A 41 0.83 -2.14 8.10
CA GLY A 41 1.45 -2.91 7.01
C GLY A 41 2.75 -3.58 7.41
N ALA A 42 3.64 -2.83 8.08
CA ALA A 42 4.90 -3.36 8.59
C ALA A 42 4.71 -4.49 9.61
N GLU A 43 3.58 -4.52 10.32
CA GLU A 43 3.22 -5.56 11.29
C GLU A 43 2.48 -6.76 10.67
N ASN A 44 1.95 -6.63 9.44
CA ASN A 44 1.01 -7.59 8.83
C ASN A 44 1.34 -7.97 7.37
N ASP A 45 2.62 -7.93 7.00
CA ASP A 45 3.13 -8.39 5.70
C ASP A 45 2.49 -7.71 4.46
N PHE A 46 2.17 -6.41 4.55
CA PHE A 46 1.74 -5.61 3.42
C PHE A 46 2.41 -4.22 3.38
N THR A 47 2.46 -3.61 2.21
CA THR A 47 3.00 -2.27 1.99
C THR A 47 1.90 -1.29 1.62
N VAL A 48 2.16 0.00 1.83
CA VAL A 48 1.19 1.07 1.58
C VAL A 48 1.78 2.09 0.62
N THR A 49 1.11 2.31 -0.51
CA THR A 49 1.33 3.46 -1.39
C THR A 49 0.25 4.49 -1.12
N ALA A 50 0.62 5.71 -0.72
CA ALA A 50 -0.33 6.81 -0.53
C ALA A 50 -0.25 7.81 -1.69
N THR A 51 -1.39 8.25 -2.20
CA THR A 51 -1.46 9.24 -3.28
C THR A 51 -2.67 10.16 -3.14
N GLU A 52 -2.56 11.35 -3.72
CA GLU A 52 -3.67 12.29 -3.92
C GLU A 52 -3.94 12.50 -5.42
N ASP A 53 -3.28 11.72 -6.29
CA ASP A 53 -3.47 11.77 -7.73
C ASP A 53 -4.61 10.85 -8.16
N ALA A 54 -5.68 11.45 -8.69
CA ALA A 54 -6.83 10.70 -9.20
C ALA A 54 -6.52 9.93 -10.49
N THR A 55 -5.41 10.23 -11.18
CA THR A 55 -4.98 9.47 -12.36
C THR A 55 -4.49 8.06 -12.02
N ALA A 56 -4.28 7.75 -10.73
CA ALA A 56 -3.97 6.40 -10.25
C ALA A 56 -5.12 5.40 -10.47
N PHE A 57 -6.36 5.86 -10.68
CA PHE A 57 -7.52 4.98 -10.90
C PHE A 57 -7.61 4.51 -12.36
N THR A 58 -6.64 3.70 -12.79
CA THR A 58 -6.68 2.97 -14.05
C THR A 58 -6.75 1.47 -13.78
N PRO A 59 -7.39 0.65 -14.64
CA PRO A 59 -7.42 -0.80 -14.47
C PRO A 59 -6.03 -1.43 -14.32
N GLN A 60 -5.05 -0.90 -15.06
CA GLN A 60 -3.67 -1.36 -15.06
C GLN A 60 -3.00 -1.11 -13.71
N ASN A 61 -3.09 0.12 -13.20
CA ASN A 61 -2.49 0.49 -11.91
C ASN A 61 -3.21 -0.20 -10.73
N LEU A 62 -4.55 -0.31 -10.77
CA LEU A 62 -5.31 -0.96 -9.71
C LEU A 62 -5.07 -2.48 -9.62
N ALA A 63 -4.61 -3.13 -10.70
CA ALA A 63 -4.27 -4.54 -10.68
C ALA A 63 -3.03 -4.86 -9.83
N GLU A 64 -2.27 -3.84 -9.42
CA GLU A 64 -1.08 -3.97 -8.55
C GLU A 64 -1.42 -3.99 -7.06
N TYR A 65 -2.68 -3.70 -6.69
CA TYR A 65 -3.12 -3.53 -5.31
C TYR A 65 -4.25 -4.48 -4.94
N GLU A 66 -4.20 -5.04 -3.74
CA GLU A 66 -5.24 -5.90 -3.19
C GLU A 66 -6.38 -5.10 -2.55
N ALA A 67 -6.12 -3.86 -2.13
CA ALA A 67 -7.10 -2.99 -1.51
C ALA A 67 -6.85 -1.50 -1.80
N VAL A 68 -7.94 -0.72 -1.76
CA VAL A 68 -7.91 0.74 -1.81
C VAL A 68 -8.61 1.31 -0.56
N VAL A 69 -7.96 2.26 0.11
CA VAL A 69 -8.44 2.96 1.31
C VAL A 69 -8.62 4.45 1.00
N PHE A 70 -9.67 5.09 1.56
CA PHE A 70 -10.07 6.48 1.32
C PHE A 70 -10.09 7.30 2.61
#